data_AF-A0A9D1R9N2-F1
#
_entry.id   AF-A0A9D1R9N2-F1
#
_cell.length_a   1.000
_cell.length_b   1.000
_cell.length_c   1.000
_cell.angle_alpha   90.00
_cell.angle_beta   90.00
_cell.angle_gamma   90.00
#
_symmetry.space_group_name_H-M   'P 1'
#
loop_
_entity.id
_entity.type
_entity.pdbx_description
1 polymer ?
#
loop_
_entity_poly.entity_id
_entity_poly.type
_entity_poly.pdbx_seq_one_letter_code
_entity_poly.pdbx_strand_id
1 'polypeptide(L)'
;MGKPNIAVNHWLRDNSRFADLFNGIVFGGEQIVRPEELEPMDREADILITDKEGREKGVQRYRDIVKRWRQGMDLAVLACESQRKVHYAMPIRNMLYDSLSYAEQARILWKERKKKQPAEGPLTGEEYLSRFGKKDTLFPVITVVFYYGLEAGSVEDLERFHTDLEPILGMLKYRGRKEELRDYIYQNRAYFGHVDKATYRAVGELLHSKKVWNQVAEAEKEGEIDMCQALEELYADGGLFAVAERLREGGFSAEEIKKYTGLGEQEIQRLGNR
;
A
#
# COMPACT_ATOMS: atom_id res chain seq x y z
N MET A 1 8.94 7.43 -12.80
CA MET A 1 8.91 6.13 -12.10
C MET A 1 7.85 6.02 -10.97
N GLY A 2 6.84 6.90 -10.85
CA GLY A 2 6.07 7.01 -9.59
C GLY A 2 4.56 6.66 -9.55
N LYS A 3 3.96 6.04 -10.58
CA LYS A 3 2.49 5.87 -10.62
C LYS A 3 1.87 4.60 -9.99
N PRO A 4 2.54 3.43 -9.89
CA PRO A 4 1.87 2.20 -9.42
C PRO A 4 1.62 2.13 -7.90
N ASN A 5 2.55 2.59 -7.05
CA ASN A 5 2.39 2.47 -5.59
C ASN A 5 1.28 3.36 -4.98
N ILE A 6 0.74 4.33 -5.72
CA ILE A 6 -0.16 5.36 -5.16
C ILE A 6 -1.49 4.77 -4.68
N ALA A 7 -2.09 3.85 -5.44
CA ALA A 7 -3.37 3.25 -5.07
C ALA A 7 -3.25 2.39 -3.79
N VAL A 8 -2.22 1.53 -3.73
CA VAL A 8 -1.94 0.70 -2.55
C VAL A 8 -1.58 1.57 -1.34
N ASN A 9 -0.77 2.61 -1.52
CA ASN A 9 -0.45 3.56 -0.45
C ASN A 9 -1.67 4.33 0.04
N HIS A 10 -2.60 4.70 -0.85
CA HIS A 10 -3.85 5.35 -0.46
C HIS A 10 -4.76 4.39 0.31
N TRP A 11 -4.84 3.13 -0.11
CA TRP A 11 -5.60 2.11 0.57
C TRP A 11 -5.06 1.81 1.98
N LEU A 12 -3.74 1.62 2.13
CA LEU A 12 -3.08 1.40 3.43
C LEU A 12 -2.97 2.66 4.31
N ARG A 13 -3.36 3.86 3.82
CA ARG A 13 -3.44 5.06 4.68
C ARG A 13 -4.54 4.96 5.72
N ASP A 14 -5.57 4.17 5.46
CA ASP A 14 -6.64 3.92 6.42
C ASP A 14 -6.08 3.35 7.74
N ASN A 15 -6.58 3.82 8.88
CA ASN A 15 -6.07 3.40 10.18
C ASN A 15 -6.40 1.94 10.48
N SER A 16 -7.59 1.47 10.10
CA SER A 16 -8.02 0.09 10.33
C SER A 16 -7.15 -0.89 9.56
N ARG A 17 -6.97 -0.66 8.25
CA ARG A 17 -6.11 -1.50 7.40
C ARG A 17 -4.64 -1.47 7.83
N PHE A 18 -4.14 -0.29 8.24
CA PHE A 18 -2.76 -0.16 8.69
C PHE A 18 -2.52 -0.91 10.01
N ALA A 19 -3.44 -0.78 10.98
CA ALA A 19 -3.38 -1.49 12.24
C ALA A 19 -3.44 -3.00 12.01
N ASP A 20 -4.37 -3.46 11.19
CA ASP A 20 -4.56 -4.87 10.86
C ASP A 20 -3.33 -5.48 10.16
N LEU A 21 -2.67 -4.74 9.27
CA LEU A 21 -1.40 -5.17 8.68
C LEU A 21 -0.32 -5.41 9.75
N PHE A 22 -0.18 -4.50 10.72
CA PHE A 22 0.80 -4.66 11.80
C PHE A 22 0.40 -5.77 12.77
N ASN A 23 -0.88 -5.87 13.13
CA ASN A 23 -1.39 -6.94 14.00
C ASN A 23 -1.17 -8.31 13.37
N GLY A 24 -1.49 -8.49 12.09
CA GLY A 24 -1.30 -9.76 11.40
C GLY A 24 0.17 -10.16 11.21
N ILE A 25 1.05 -9.20 10.90
CA ILE A 25 2.47 -9.47 10.59
C ILE A 25 3.37 -9.46 11.82
N VAL A 26 3.25 -8.46 12.69
CA VAL A 26 4.15 -8.24 13.84
C VAL A 26 3.64 -8.93 15.09
N PHE A 27 2.31 -8.97 15.28
CA PHE A 27 1.67 -9.46 16.51
C PHE A 27 0.91 -10.77 16.31
N GLY A 28 1.14 -11.48 15.21
CA GLY A 28 0.59 -12.82 14.98
C GLY A 28 -0.94 -12.89 14.89
N GLY A 29 -1.61 -11.77 14.58
CA GLY A 29 -3.07 -11.64 14.51
C GLY A 29 -3.72 -11.03 15.76
N GLU A 30 -2.97 -10.87 16.85
CA GLU A 30 -3.48 -10.22 18.06
C GLU A 30 -3.76 -8.74 17.81
N GLN A 31 -4.94 -8.27 18.24
CA GLN A 31 -5.41 -6.90 18.00
C GLN A 31 -4.82 -5.90 18.99
N ILE A 32 -3.51 -5.72 18.92
CA ILE A 32 -2.72 -4.87 19.83
C ILE A 32 -2.73 -3.41 19.37
N VAL A 33 -2.39 -3.14 18.11
CA VAL A 33 -2.45 -1.79 17.54
C VAL A 33 -3.90 -1.47 17.23
N ARG A 34 -4.45 -0.42 17.84
CA ARG A 34 -5.82 0.00 17.57
C ARG A 34 -5.87 1.16 16.58
N PRO A 35 -6.84 1.21 15.67
CA PRO A 35 -6.93 2.26 14.65
C PRO A 35 -7.02 3.68 15.22
N GLU A 36 -7.64 3.86 16.38
CA GLU A 36 -7.88 5.16 17.01
C GLU A 36 -6.62 5.72 17.68
N GLU A 37 -5.64 4.84 17.93
CA GLU A 37 -4.35 5.14 18.54
C GLU A 37 -3.29 5.55 17.50
N LEU A 38 -3.65 5.56 16.21
CA LEU A 38 -2.73 5.85 15.12
C LEU A 38 -2.89 7.29 14.59
N GLU A 39 -1.83 8.07 14.71
CA GLU A 39 -1.77 9.43 14.15
C GLU A 39 -0.83 9.48 12.93
N PRO A 40 -1.22 10.11 11.82
CA PRO A 40 -0.34 10.29 10.67
C PRO A 40 0.85 11.18 11.03
N MET A 41 2.04 10.82 10.54
CA MET A 41 3.23 11.67 10.62
C MET A 41 3.62 12.20 9.24
N ASP A 42 4.32 13.34 9.21
CA ASP A 42 4.90 13.85 7.98
C ASP A 42 5.86 12.82 7.38
N ARG A 43 5.63 12.53 6.09
CA ARG A 43 6.37 11.54 5.31
C ARG A 43 7.78 12.02 4.94
N GLU A 44 7.91 13.34 4.90
CA GLU A 44 9.13 14.08 4.62
C GLU A 44 9.71 14.55 5.96
N ALA A 45 10.92 14.08 6.25
CA ALA A 45 11.75 14.67 7.29
C ALA A 45 13.00 15.19 6.59
N ASP A 46 13.16 16.50 6.55
CA ASP A 46 14.39 17.15 6.13
C ASP A 46 15.39 17.07 7.29
N ILE A 47 16.44 16.26 7.14
CA ILE A 47 17.54 16.26 8.09
C ILE A 47 18.69 17.04 7.47
N LEU A 48 19.02 18.17 8.10
CA LEU A 48 20.23 18.91 7.80
C LEU A 48 21.41 18.16 8.43
N ILE A 49 22.16 17.44 7.61
CA ILE A 49 23.42 16.82 8.02
C ILE A 49 24.52 17.83 7.77
N THR A 50 25.13 18.33 8.84
CA THR A 50 26.33 19.17 8.75
C THR A 50 27.53 18.28 8.48
N ASP A 51 28.25 18.51 7.38
CA ASP A 51 29.51 17.81 7.11
C ASP A 51 30.64 18.27 8.08
N LYS A 52 31.80 17.61 8.01
CA LYS A 52 32.97 17.94 8.83
C LYS A 52 33.51 19.35 8.59
N GLU A 53 33.07 20.01 7.52
CA GLU A 53 33.49 21.34 7.09
C GLU A 53 32.42 22.40 7.40
N GLY A 54 31.35 22.03 8.11
CA GLY A 54 30.29 22.95 8.52
C GLY A 54 29.20 23.20 7.48
N ARG A 55 29.24 22.52 6.33
CA ARG A 55 28.21 22.67 5.28
C ARG A 55 27.01 21.82 5.61
N GLU A 56 25.84 22.44 5.67
CA GLU A 56 24.58 21.74 5.84
C GLU A 56 24.13 21.12 4.51
N LYS A 57 24.06 19.79 4.46
CA LYS A 57 23.41 19.05 3.39
C LYS A 57 22.05 18.59 3.88
N GLY A 58 20.99 19.05 3.21
CA GLY A 58 19.66 18.48 3.38
C GLY A 58 19.64 17.04 2.85
N VAL A 59 19.37 16.08 3.72
CA VAL A 59 19.02 14.72 3.34
C VAL A 59 17.52 14.60 3.45
N GLN A 60 16.87 14.49 2.30
CA GLN A 60 15.44 14.25 2.19
C GLN A 60 15.14 12.76 2.29
N ARG A 61 14.21 12.42 3.18
CA ARG A 61 13.64 11.08 3.29
C ARG A 61 12.21 11.10 2.78
N TYR A 62 11.84 10.08 2.01
CA TYR A 62 10.47 9.80 1.63
C TYR A 62 10.10 8.40 2.10
N ARG A 63 9.18 8.31 3.06
CA ARG A 63 8.52 7.04 3.40
C ARG A 63 7.11 7.00 2.83
N ASP A 64 6.67 5.81 2.42
CA ASP A 64 5.35 5.65 1.82
C ASP A 64 4.22 5.94 2.82
N ILE A 65 4.27 5.39 4.03
CA ILE A 65 3.32 5.65 5.13
C ILE A 65 4.07 5.61 6.46
N VAL A 66 3.85 6.61 7.32
CA VAL A 66 4.40 6.66 8.69
C VAL A 66 3.30 7.09 9.64
N LYS A 67 3.14 6.35 10.74
CA LYS A 67 2.19 6.67 11.80
C LYS A 67 2.86 6.60 13.17
N ARG A 68 2.45 7.51 14.05
CA ARG A 68 2.79 7.50 15.46
C ARG A 68 1.72 6.70 16.20
N TRP A 69 2.13 5.72 16.98
CA TRP A 69 1.24 4.92 17.82
C TRP A 69 1.18 5.48 19.24
N ARG A 70 -0.03 5.85 19.69
CA ARG A 70 -0.31 6.51 20.97
C ARG A 70 -1.34 5.75 21.81
N GLN A 71 -0.95 5.34 23.00
CA GLN A 71 -1.85 4.76 23.99
C GLN A 71 -1.79 5.57 25.30
N GLY A 72 -2.18 6.84 25.25
CA GLY A 72 -1.96 7.80 26.35
C GLY A 72 -0.49 8.24 26.54
N MET A 73 0.44 7.59 25.86
CA MET A 73 1.85 7.98 25.67
C MET A 73 2.32 7.53 24.28
N ASP A 74 3.35 8.18 23.73
CA ASP A 74 3.98 7.79 22.48
C ASP A 74 4.70 6.43 22.67
N LEU A 75 4.32 5.40 21.91
CA LEU A 75 4.83 4.03 22.06
C LEU A 75 5.84 3.65 20.96
N ALA A 76 5.50 3.89 19.70
CA ALA A 76 6.33 3.53 18.56
C ALA A 76 6.04 4.41 17.33
N VAL A 77 7.00 4.47 16.42
CA VAL A 77 6.80 4.95 15.05
C VAL A 77 6.66 3.74 14.13
N LEU A 78 5.50 3.59 13.51
CA LEU A 78 5.20 2.51 12.59
C LEU A 78 5.33 3.01 11.16
N ALA A 79 6.14 2.34 10.34
CA ALA A 79 6.33 2.69 8.94
C ALA A 79 5.96 1.52 8.02
N CYS A 80 5.32 1.82 6.90
CA CYS A 80 5.01 0.86 5.85
C CYS A 80 5.58 1.35 4.52
N GLU A 81 6.34 0.49 3.86
CA GLU A 81 6.88 0.69 2.50
C GLU A 81 6.16 -0.27 1.55
N SER A 82 5.42 0.25 0.58
CA SER A 82 4.69 -0.60 -0.38
C SER A 82 5.50 -0.69 -1.66
N GLN A 83 5.97 -1.88 -2.02
CA GLN A 83 6.85 -2.05 -3.18
C GLN A 83 6.35 -3.15 -4.11
N ARG A 84 6.33 -2.85 -5.41
CA ARG A 84 5.91 -3.83 -6.42
C ARG A 84 6.95 -4.94 -6.62
N LYS A 85 8.23 -4.59 -6.70
CA LYS A 85 9.31 -5.57 -6.92
C LYS A 85 10.15 -5.66 -5.66
N VAL A 86 10.67 -6.85 -5.38
CA VAL A 86 11.69 -7.03 -4.35
C VAL A 86 12.91 -6.20 -4.74
N HIS A 87 13.38 -5.39 -3.79
CA HIS A 87 14.59 -4.59 -3.94
C HIS A 87 15.55 -5.07 -2.85
N TYR A 88 16.58 -5.82 -3.23
CA TYR A 88 17.45 -6.52 -2.27
C TYR A 88 18.22 -5.61 -1.30
N ALA A 89 18.46 -4.34 -1.67
CA ALA A 89 19.05 -3.34 -0.77
C ALA A 89 18.02 -2.61 0.12
N MET A 90 16.75 -3.04 0.14
CA MET A 90 15.72 -2.46 1.01
C MET A 90 16.05 -2.53 2.49
N PRO A 91 16.66 -3.60 3.02
CA PRO A 91 17.09 -3.62 4.42
C PRO A 91 18.04 -2.47 4.75
N ILE A 92 19.02 -2.19 3.89
CA ILE A 92 19.98 -1.09 4.07
C ILE A 92 19.25 0.26 4.01
N ARG A 93 18.34 0.44 3.06
CA ARG A 93 17.55 1.67 2.93
C ARG A 93 16.68 1.91 4.16
N ASN A 94 16.02 0.87 4.68
CA ASN A 94 15.21 0.94 5.88
C ASN A 94 16.06 1.29 7.10
N MET A 95 17.20 0.62 7.29
CA MET A 95 18.13 0.94 8.38
C MET A 95 18.58 2.40 8.37
N LEU A 96 18.90 2.95 7.19
CA LEU A 96 19.24 4.36 7.05
C LEU A 96 18.05 5.25 7.46
N TYR A 97 16.86 4.94 6.97
CA TYR A 97 15.66 5.71 7.27
C TYR A 97 15.24 5.63 8.75
N ASP A 98 15.42 4.49 9.39
CA ASP A 98 15.16 4.26 10.82
C ASP A 98 16.17 5.03 11.66
N SER A 99 17.46 4.94 11.29
CA SER A 99 18.55 5.68 11.94
C SER A 99 18.33 7.19 11.87
N LEU A 100 17.86 7.70 10.73
CA LEU A 100 17.46 9.09 10.56
C LEU A 100 16.24 9.47 11.43
N SER A 101 15.25 8.59 11.60
CA SER A 101 14.16 8.82 12.58
C SER A 101 14.71 8.98 13.99
N TYR A 102 15.61 8.10 14.41
CA TYR A 102 16.20 8.14 15.75
C TYR A 102 17.03 9.41 15.97
N ALA A 103 17.80 9.82 14.97
CA ALA A 103 18.57 11.06 15.02
C ALA A 103 17.65 12.29 15.21
N GLU A 104 16.51 12.35 14.52
CA GLU A 104 15.56 13.45 14.69
C GLU A 104 14.88 13.42 16.06
N GLN A 105 14.49 12.25 16.56
CA GLN A 105 13.96 12.10 17.92
C GLN A 105 14.96 12.61 18.97
N ALA A 106 16.23 12.21 18.87
CA ALA A 106 17.29 12.69 19.77
C ALA A 106 17.46 14.22 19.70
N ARG A 107 17.38 14.79 18.48
CA ARG A 107 17.45 16.24 18.27
C ARG A 107 16.28 16.98 18.93
N ILE A 108 15.07 16.44 18.84
CA ILE A 108 13.87 17.01 19.47
C ILE A 108 14.01 16.97 21.00
N LEU A 109 14.37 15.81 21.57
CA LEU A 109 14.61 15.66 23.02
C LEU A 109 15.63 16.68 23.52
N TRP A 110 16.75 16.83 22.81
CA TRP A 110 17.79 17.80 23.15
C TRP A 110 17.29 19.26 23.13
N LYS A 111 16.47 19.63 22.14
CA LYS A 111 15.86 20.97 22.06
C LYS A 111 14.89 21.23 23.21
N GLU A 112 14.06 20.25 23.56
CA GLU A 112 13.13 20.38 24.69
C GLU A 112 13.85 20.52 26.02
N ARG A 113 14.96 19.78 26.20
CA ARG A 113 15.79 19.87 27.40
C ARG A 113 16.48 21.21 27.55
N LYS A 114 16.85 21.88 26.45
CA LYS A 114 17.36 23.27 26.49
C LYS A 114 16.30 24.29 26.89
N LYS A 115 15.02 24.02 26.62
CA LYS A 115 13.90 24.93 26.93
C LYS A 115 13.44 24.80 28.38
N LYS A 116 13.44 23.59 28.95
CA LYS A 116 13.11 23.35 30.35
C LYS A 116 14.36 23.62 31.20
N GLN A 117 14.27 24.42 32.28
CA GLN A 117 15.36 24.44 33.27
C GLN A 117 15.57 22.99 33.74
N PRO A 118 16.81 22.47 33.74
CA PRO A 118 17.01 21.06 34.02
C PRO A 118 16.59 20.77 35.46
N ALA A 119 15.53 19.96 35.62
CA ALA A 119 15.01 19.55 36.93
C ALA A 119 16.04 18.75 37.76
N GLU A 120 17.09 18.24 37.11
CA GLU A 120 18.12 17.37 37.72
C GLU A 120 19.54 17.97 37.71
N GLY A 121 19.67 19.28 37.50
CA GLY A 121 20.98 19.96 37.52
C GLY A 121 21.74 19.92 36.18
N PRO A 122 22.99 20.41 36.17
CA PRO A 122 23.76 20.58 34.93
C PRO A 122 24.15 19.24 34.28
N LEU A 123 24.20 19.24 32.95
CA LEU A 123 24.63 18.09 32.15
C LEU A 123 26.07 17.70 32.46
N THR A 124 26.36 16.40 32.39
CA THR A 124 27.75 15.93 32.36
C THR A 124 28.43 16.32 31.04
N GLY A 125 29.77 16.34 31.02
CA GLY A 125 30.53 16.63 29.80
C GLY A 125 30.20 15.68 28.65
N GLU A 126 30.06 14.38 28.95
CA GLU A 126 29.70 13.34 27.98
C GLU A 126 28.29 13.53 27.39
N GLU A 127 27.29 13.84 28.23
CA GLU A 127 25.92 14.10 27.76
C GLU A 127 25.84 15.38 26.91
N TYR A 128 26.65 16.39 27.23
CA TYR A 128 26.73 17.60 26.43
C TYR A 128 27.36 17.34 25.05
N LEU A 129 28.44 16.57 25.00
CA LEU A 129 29.15 16.23 23.76
C LEU A 129 28.31 15.33 22.85
N SER A 130 27.67 14.31 23.42
CA SER A 130 26.80 13.38 22.68
C SER A 130 25.44 14.00 22.30
N ARG A 131 25.02 15.07 23.00
CA ARG A 131 23.68 15.68 22.87
C ARG A 131 22.55 14.70 23.20
N PHE A 132 22.85 13.70 24.04
CA PHE A 132 21.93 12.65 24.45
C PHE A 132 22.18 12.28 25.92
N GLY A 133 21.15 12.33 26.73
CA GLY A 133 21.19 12.07 28.16
C GLY A 133 21.14 10.58 28.51
N LYS A 134 21.65 10.23 29.69
CA LYS A 134 21.56 8.84 30.19
C LYS A 134 20.12 8.34 30.39
N LYS A 135 19.19 9.25 30.68
CA LYS A 135 17.77 8.96 30.88
C LYS A 135 16.90 9.23 29.65
N ASP A 136 17.51 9.69 28.54
CA ASP A 136 16.74 9.97 27.34
C ASP A 136 16.30 8.64 26.70
N THR A 137 15.02 8.52 26.39
CA THR A 137 14.43 7.33 25.78
C THR A 137 13.91 7.66 24.40
N LEU A 138 14.27 6.84 23.40
CA LEU A 138 13.79 6.95 22.04
C LEU A 138 12.61 6.02 21.82
N PHE A 139 11.66 6.43 20.99
CA PHE A 139 10.57 5.58 20.55
C PHE A 139 11.09 4.61 19.49
N PRO A 140 10.84 3.29 19.62
CA PRO A 140 11.20 2.32 18.60
C PRO A 140 10.55 2.68 17.25
N VAL A 141 11.30 2.46 16.18
CA VAL A 141 10.80 2.59 14.81
C VAL A 141 10.68 1.19 14.21
N ILE A 142 9.46 0.78 13.89
CA ILE A 142 9.16 -0.53 13.33
C ILE A 142 8.74 -0.33 11.88
N THR A 143 9.47 -0.92 10.95
CA THR A 143 9.21 -0.79 9.50
C THR A 143 8.79 -2.13 8.92
N VAL A 144 7.57 -2.18 8.36
CA VAL A 144 7.07 -3.30 7.55
C VAL A 144 7.24 -2.94 6.06
N VAL A 145 7.73 -3.88 5.26
CA VAL A 145 7.79 -3.72 3.79
C VAL A 145 6.78 -4.67 3.17
N PHE A 146 5.81 -4.10 2.46
CA PHE A 146 4.75 -4.86 1.80
C PHE A 146 5.08 -5.07 0.32
N TYR A 147 5.59 -6.27 0.00
CA TYR A 147 5.94 -6.66 -1.38
C TYR A 147 4.77 -7.29 -2.13
N TYR A 148 3.91 -6.44 -2.67
CA TYR A 148 2.66 -6.90 -3.24
C TYR A 148 2.76 -7.50 -4.66
N GLY A 149 3.90 -7.40 -5.36
CA GLY A 149 4.03 -7.91 -6.73
C GLY A 149 4.48 -9.36 -6.88
N LEU A 150 5.05 -9.98 -5.84
CA LEU A 150 5.59 -11.35 -5.91
C LEU A 150 5.17 -12.23 -4.73
N GLU A 151 4.97 -11.68 -3.54
CA GLU A 151 4.88 -12.47 -2.29
C GLU A 151 3.57 -12.26 -1.51
N ALA A 152 2.74 -11.28 -1.86
CA ALA A 152 1.47 -11.08 -1.13
C ALA A 152 0.50 -12.29 -1.24
N GLY A 153 0.66 -13.16 -2.23
CA GLY A 153 -0.08 -14.42 -2.33
C GLY A 153 0.57 -15.59 -1.56
N SER A 154 1.75 -15.43 -0.95
CA SER A 154 2.38 -16.48 -0.13
C SER A 154 2.06 -16.34 1.36
N VAL A 155 1.14 -15.45 1.72
CA VAL A 155 0.64 -15.33 3.10
C VAL A 155 -0.24 -16.55 3.39
N GLU A 156 0.21 -17.44 4.28
CA GLU A 156 -0.50 -18.66 4.62
C GLU A 156 -1.65 -18.39 5.59
N ASP A 157 -1.36 -17.71 6.70
CA ASP A 157 -2.27 -17.44 7.83
C ASP A 157 -3.13 -16.19 7.59
N LEU A 158 -4.09 -16.27 6.67
CA LEU A 158 -4.97 -15.15 6.31
C LEU A 158 -5.93 -14.76 7.44
N GLU A 159 -6.26 -15.70 8.31
CA GLU A 159 -7.11 -15.51 9.49
C GLU A 159 -6.52 -14.55 10.53
N ARG A 160 -5.26 -14.13 10.36
CA ARG A 160 -4.62 -13.09 11.19
C ARG A 160 -5.07 -11.68 10.84
N PHE A 161 -5.74 -11.50 9.70
CA PHE A 161 -6.22 -10.21 9.22
C PHE A 161 -7.73 -10.16 9.38
N HIS A 162 -8.26 -9.04 9.85
CA HIS A 162 -9.68 -8.85 10.14
C HIS A 162 -10.31 -7.68 9.38
N THR A 163 -9.61 -7.15 8.37
CA THR A 163 -10.09 -6.11 7.46
C THR A 163 -10.07 -6.60 6.01
N ASP A 164 -10.20 -5.68 5.05
CA ASP A 164 -9.98 -5.89 3.62
C ASP A 164 -8.72 -6.70 3.26
N LEU A 165 -7.71 -6.70 4.13
CA LEU A 165 -6.48 -7.45 3.94
C LEU A 165 -6.72 -8.95 3.78
N GLU A 166 -7.60 -9.57 4.56
CA GLU A 166 -7.88 -11.01 4.46
C GLU A 166 -8.40 -11.41 3.06
N PRO A 167 -9.55 -10.88 2.59
CA PRO A 167 -10.08 -11.28 1.29
C PRO A 167 -9.17 -10.87 0.14
N ILE A 168 -8.47 -9.72 0.24
CA ILE A 168 -7.55 -9.26 -0.80
C ILE A 168 -6.30 -10.15 -0.87
N LEU A 169 -5.63 -10.43 0.25
CA LEU A 169 -4.45 -11.29 0.24
C LEU A 169 -4.80 -12.72 -0.20
N GLY A 170 -5.95 -13.23 0.21
CA GLY A 170 -6.44 -14.53 -0.27
C GLY A 170 -6.71 -14.56 -1.77
N MET A 171 -7.30 -13.49 -2.34
CA MET A 171 -7.47 -13.36 -3.78
C MET A 171 -6.13 -13.37 -4.54
N LEU A 172 -5.07 -12.79 -3.95
CA LEU A 172 -3.76 -12.75 -4.58
C LEU A 172 -3.09 -14.12 -4.76
N LYS A 173 -3.52 -15.15 -4.01
CA LYS A 173 -3.09 -16.55 -4.21
C LYS A 173 -3.40 -17.05 -5.62
N TYR A 174 -4.47 -16.54 -6.23
CA TYR A 174 -4.95 -16.95 -7.56
C TYR A 174 -4.52 -16.00 -8.68
N ARG A 175 -3.56 -15.10 -8.41
CA ARG A 175 -3.08 -14.14 -9.42
C ARG A 175 -2.61 -14.86 -10.68
N GLY A 176 -3.15 -14.44 -11.83
CA GLY A 176 -2.85 -15.03 -13.14
C GLY A 176 -3.67 -16.26 -13.50
N ARG A 177 -4.44 -16.84 -12.57
CA ARG A 177 -5.34 -17.98 -12.81
C ARG A 177 -6.78 -17.49 -12.91
N LYS A 178 -7.21 -17.15 -14.14
CA LYS A 178 -8.45 -16.40 -14.39
C LYS A 178 -9.70 -17.04 -13.79
N GLU A 179 -9.87 -18.35 -13.96
CA GLU A 179 -11.05 -19.08 -13.48
C GLU A 179 -11.05 -19.20 -11.95
N GLU A 180 -9.95 -19.67 -11.35
CA GLU A 180 -9.82 -19.76 -9.88
C GLU A 180 -9.97 -18.40 -9.18
N LEU A 181 -9.39 -17.34 -9.77
CA LEU A 181 -9.54 -15.97 -9.27
C LEU A 181 -11.00 -15.51 -9.30
N ARG A 182 -11.70 -15.80 -10.40
CA ARG A 182 -13.12 -15.51 -10.55
C ARG A 182 -13.93 -16.26 -9.50
N ASP A 183 -13.71 -17.56 -9.38
CA ASP A 183 -14.45 -18.42 -8.46
C ASP A 183 -14.22 -17.99 -7.00
N TYR A 184 -12.99 -17.60 -6.63
CA TYR A 184 -12.70 -17.01 -5.32
C TYR A 184 -13.49 -15.73 -5.06
N ILE A 185 -13.54 -14.81 -6.04
CA ILE A 185 -14.27 -13.55 -5.88
C ILE A 185 -15.78 -13.81 -5.70
N TYR A 186 -16.36 -14.75 -6.44
CA TYR A 186 -17.76 -15.15 -6.27
C TYR A 186 -18.03 -15.84 -4.93
N GLN A 187 -17.15 -16.73 -4.48
CA GLN A 187 -17.28 -17.38 -3.18
C GLN A 187 -17.25 -16.36 -2.03
N ASN A 188 -16.54 -15.25 -2.24
CA ASN A 188 -16.43 -14.15 -1.29
C ASN A 188 -17.31 -12.94 -1.68
N ARG A 189 -18.43 -13.17 -2.41
CA ARG A 189 -19.32 -12.10 -2.88
C ARG A 189 -19.88 -11.21 -1.77
N ALA A 190 -20.07 -11.74 -0.55
CA ALA A 190 -20.50 -10.94 0.59
C ALA A 190 -19.58 -9.73 0.84
N TYR A 191 -18.28 -9.89 0.56
CA TYR A 191 -17.30 -8.82 0.60
C TYR A 191 -17.16 -8.13 -0.77
N PHE A 192 -16.91 -8.89 -1.84
CA PHE A 192 -16.60 -8.33 -3.15
C PHE A 192 -17.78 -7.66 -3.87
N GLY A 193 -19.02 -7.89 -3.41
CA GLY A 193 -20.20 -7.17 -3.90
C GLY A 193 -20.30 -5.72 -3.39
N HIS A 194 -19.50 -5.38 -2.37
CA HIS A 194 -19.63 -4.14 -1.60
C HIS A 194 -18.26 -3.51 -1.31
N VAL A 195 -17.41 -3.33 -2.33
CA VAL A 195 -16.07 -2.77 -2.10
C VAL A 195 -16.05 -1.26 -2.27
N ASP A 196 -15.31 -0.56 -1.41
CA ASP A 196 -15.09 0.86 -1.60
C ASP A 196 -14.13 1.16 -2.77
N LYS A 197 -14.14 2.42 -3.22
CA LYS A 197 -13.34 2.89 -4.35
C LYS A 197 -11.83 2.77 -4.14
N ALA A 198 -11.34 2.93 -2.91
CA ALA A 198 -9.92 2.81 -2.59
C ALA A 198 -9.48 1.34 -2.69
N THR A 199 -10.29 0.43 -2.14
CA THR A 199 -10.11 -1.02 -2.20
C THR A 199 -10.13 -1.51 -3.65
N TYR A 200 -11.14 -1.13 -4.43
CA TYR A 200 -11.23 -1.47 -5.85
C TYR A 200 -9.98 -1.04 -6.64
N ARG A 201 -9.52 0.21 -6.45
CA ARG A 201 -8.30 0.72 -7.09
C ARG A 201 -7.05 -0.03 -6.65
N ALA A 202 -6.94 -0.36 -5.36
CA ALA A 202 -5.82 -1.15 -4.84
C ALA A 202 -5.80 -2.54 -5.47
N VAL A 203 -6.94 -3.24 -5.51
CA VAL A 203 -7.07 -4.56 -6.15
C VAL A 203 -6.60 -4.54 -7.60
N GLY A 204 -7.02 -3.53 -8.39
CA GLY A 204 -6.58 -3.39 -9.77
C GLY A 204 -5.06 -3.27 -9.93
N GLU A 205 -4.39 -2.57 -9.01
CA GLU A 205 -2.92 -2.46 -8.99
C GLU A 205 -2.25 -3.76 -8.52
N LEU A 206 -2.79 -4.37 -7.45
CA LEU A 206 -2.29 -5.60 -6.86
C LEU A 206 -2.35 -6.76 -7.87
N LEU A 207 -3.43 -6.91 -8.63
CA LEU A 207 -3.58 -7.93 -9.67
C LEU A 207 -2.78 -7.65 -10.95
N HIS A 208 -2.10 -6.51 -11.05
CA HIS A 208 -1.37 -6.06 -12.25
C HIS A 208 -2.24 -5.94 -13.51
N SER A 209 -3.55 -5.78 -13.33
CA SER A 209 -4.52 -5.82 -14.42
C SER A 209 -5.11 -4.43 -14.70
N LYS A 210 -4.24 -3.42 -14.85
CA LYS A 210 -4.66 -2.01 -15.05
C LYS A 210 -5.64 -1.82 -16.21
N LYS A 211 -5.56 -2.67 -17.25
CA LYS A 211 -6.46 -2.58 -18.41
C LYS A 211 -7.88 -3.07 -18.11
N VAL A 212 -8.05 -3.98 -17.16
CA VAL A 212 -9.34 -4.62 -16.86
C VAL A 212 -10.17 -3.76 -15.90
N TRP A 213 -9.53 -3.05 -14.97
CA TRP A 213 -10.25 -2.38 -13.88
C TRP A 213 -10.40 -0.85 -14.02
N ASN A 214 -9.76 -0.23 -15.03
CA ASN A 214 -9.82 1.21 -15.25
C ASN A 214 -11.16 1.72 -15.84
N GLN A 215 -11.96 0.85 -16.46
CA GLN A 215 -13.23 1.25 -17.11
C GLN A 215 -14.36 1.52 -16.11
N VAL A 216 -14.41 0.78 -15.00
CA VAL A 216 -15.44 0.95 -13.95
C VAL A 216 -15.20 2.23 -13.13
N ALA A 217 -13.93 2.65 -12.98
CA ALA A 217 -13.55 3.74 -12.07
C ALA A 217 -13.92 5.16 -12.56
N GLU A 218 -14.22 5.34 -13.86
CA GLU A 218 -14.63 6.63 -14.43
C GLU A 218 -16.16 6.83 -14.45
N ALA A 219 -16.96 5.77 -14.24
CA ALA A 219 -18.40 5.80 -14.45
C ALA A 219 -19.26 6.05 -13.19
N GLU A 220 -18.75 5.84 -11.97
CA GLU A 220 -19.62 5.85 -10.77
C GLU A 220 -19.36 6.97 -9.76
N LYS A 221 -20.48 7.59 -9.36
CA LYS A 221 -20.67 8.50 -8.21
C LYS A 221 -20.40 7.76 -6.90
N GLU A 222 -20.16 8.51 -5.83
CA GLU A 222 -19.96 8.04 -4.45
C GLU A 222 -20.86 6.82 -4.10
N GLY A 223 -20.25 5.64 -3.98
CA GLY A 223 -20.95 4.37 -3.73
C GLY A 223 -19.98 3.18 -3.63
N GLU A 224 -20.47 2.06 -3.10
CA GLU A 224 -19.80 0.75 -3.13
C GLU A 224 -19.86 0.15 -4.54
N ILE A 225 -18.82 -0.57 -4.93
CA ILE A 225 -18.66 -1.20 -6.25
C ILE A 225 -18.90 -2.70 -6.10
N ASP A 226 -19.79 -3.28 -6.92
CA ASP A 226 -19.93 -4.74 -7.05
C ASP A 226 -18.86 -5.27 -8.02
N MET A 227 -17.78 -5.84 -7.47
CA MET A 227 -16.72 -6.43 -8.29
C MET A 227 -17.16 -7.70 -9.02
N CYS A 228 -18.17 -8.42 -8.52
CA CYS A 228 -18.70 -9.60 -9.20
C CYS A 228 -19.38 -9.17 -10.50
N GLN A 229 -20.22 -8.12 -10.44
CA GLN A 229 -20.84 -7.54 -11.62
C GLN A 229 -19.78 -7.02 -12.61
N ALA A 230 -18.78 -6.28 -12.12
CA ALA A 230 -17.69 -5.80 -12.97
C ALA A 230 -16.97 -6.94 -13.70
N LEU A 231 -16.72 -8.07 -13.03
CA LEU A 231 -16.13 -9.24 -13.68
C LEU A 231 -17.04 -9.86 -14.73
N GLU A 232 -18.35 -9.96 -14.48
CA GLU A 232 -19.32 -10.50 -15.45
C GLU A 232 -19.31 -9.70 -16.74
N GLU A 233 -19.38 -8.38 -16.63
CA GLU A 233 -19.32 -7.46 -17.78
C GLU A 233 -18.01 -7.66 -18.56
N LEU A 234 -16.87 -7.75 -17.85
CA LEU A 234 -15.57 -7.99 -18.46
C LEU A 234 -15.46 -9.35 -19.19
N TYR A 235 -16.07 -10.41 -18.64
CA TYR A 235 -16.09 -11.73 -19.27
C TYR A 235 -17.05 -11.78 -20.46
N ALA A 236 -18.21 -11.13 -20.36
CA ALA A 236 -19.17 -11.01 -21.45
C ALA A 236 -18.53 -10.29 -22.65
N ASP A 237 -17.88 -9.15 -22.40
CA ASP A 237 -17.14 -8.40 -23.41
C ASP A 237 -16.01 -9.27 -24.00
N GLY A 238 -15.20 -9.92 -23.17
CA GLY A 238 -14.14 -10.81 -23.63
C GLY A 238 -14.64 -11.96 -24.53
N GLY A 239 -15.82 -12.50 -24.21
CA GLY A 239 -16.52 -13.49 -25.04
C GLY A 239 -16.96 -12.92 -26.38
N LEU A 240 -17.53 -11.72 -26.40
CA LEU A 240 -17.91 -11.00 -27.63
C LEU A 240 -16.68 -10.71 -28.50
N PHE A 241 -15.56 -10.27 -27.91
CA PHE A 241 -14.30 -10.08 -28.61
C PHE A 241 -13.75 -11.40 -29.20
N ALA A 242 -13.78 -12.50 -28.45
CA ALA A 242 -13.33 -13.81 -28.94
C ALA A 242 -14.24 -14.40 -30.04
N VAL A 243 -15.53 -14.10 -30.02
CA VAL A 243 -16.46 -14.41 -31.13
C VAL A 243 -16.15 -13.52 -32.33
N ALA A 244 -15.92 -12.23 -32.11
CA ALA A 244 -15.57 -11.28 -33.17
C ALA A 244 -14.25 -11.64 -33.88
N GLU A 245 -13.22 -12.08 -33.14
CA GLU A 245 -11.95 -12.57 -33.72
C GLU A 245 -12.19 -13.79 -34.63
N ARG A 246 -12.95 -14.78 -34.16
CA ARG A 246 -13.28 -15.98 -34.97
C ARG A 246 -14.10 -15.66 -36.22
N LEU A 247 -15.08 -14.77 -36.11
CA LEU A 247 -15.84 -14.30 -37.27
C LEU A 247 -14.93 -13.58 -38.27
N ARG A 248 -13.99 -12.76 -37.79
CA ARG A 248 -13.05 -12.07 -38.66
C ARG A 248 -12.07 -13.02 -39.36
N GLU A 249 -11.52 -14.00 -38.65
CA GLU A 249 -10.68 -15.06 -39.22
C GLU A 249 -11.44 -15.92 -40.23
N GLY A 250 -12.75 -16.10 -40.00
CA GLY A 250 -13.68 -16.72 -40.93
C GLY A 250 -14.05 -15.86 -42.16
N GLY A 251 -13.47 -14.67 -42.32
CA GLY A 251 -13.67 -13.80 -43.49
C GLY A 251 -14.91 -12.90 -43.44
N PHE A 252 -15.58 -12.78 -42.29
CA PHE A 252 -16.76 -11.93 -42.14
C PHE A 252 -16.38 -10.44 -42.16
N SER A 253 -17.25 -9.63 -42.76
CA SER A 253 -17.08 -8.18 -42.84
C SER A 253 -17.29 -7.51 -41.47
N ALA A 254 -16.76 -6.30 -41.31
CA ALA A 254 -16.91 -5.53 -40.08
C ALA A 254 -18.39 -5.21 -39.74
N GLU A 255 -19.24 -5.03 -40.75
CA GLU A 255 -20.68 -4.81 -40.57
C GLU A 255 -21.40 -6.07 -40.06
N GLU A 256 -21.00 -7.25 -40.54
CA GLU A 256 -21.53 -8.53 -40.07
C GLU A 256 -21.09 -8.81 -38.63
N ILE A 257 -19.81 -8.59 -38.32
CA ILE A 257 -19.29 -8.75 -36.95
C ILE A 257 -20.04 -7.81 -35.99
N LYS A 258 -20.23 -6.54 -36.37
CA LYS A 258 -21.03 -5.56 -35.61
C LYS A 258 -22.46 -6.04 -35.38
N LYS A 259 -23.10 -6.62 -36.40
CA LYS A 259 -24.45 -7.16 -36.31
C LYS A 259 -24.56 -8.37 -35.37
N TYR A 260 -23.56 -9.26 -35.35
CA TYR A 260 -23.59 -10.47 -34.53
C TYR A 260 -23.10 -10.28 -33.09
N THR A 261 -22.26 -9.28 -32.84
CA THR A 261 -21.61 -9.07 -31.53
C THR A 261 -22.02 -7.78 -30.84
N GLY A 262 -22.63 -6.83 -31.57
CA GLY A 262 -22.97 -5.50 -31.04
C GLY A 262 -21.77 -4.56 -30.83
N LEU A 263 -20.55 -5.00 -31.14
CA LEU A 263 -19.33 -4.22 -30.95
C LEU A 263 -19.26 -2.99 -31.87
N GLY A 264 -18.71 -1.90 -31.36
CA GLY A 264 -18.50 -0.68 -32.13
C GLY A 264 -17.43 -0.83 -33.21
N GLU A 265 -17.49 -0.01 -34.27
CA GLU A 265 -16.53 -0.04 -35.38
C GLU A 265 -15.07 0.13 -34.94
N GLN A 266 -14.82 0.97 -33.93
CA GLN A 266 -13.48 1.17 -33.38
C GLN A 266 -12.94 -0.06 -32.63
N GLU A 267 -13.83 -0.87 -32.06
CA GLU A 267 -13.47 -2.09 -31.33
C GLU A 267 -13.14 -3.22 -32.31
N ILE A 268 -13.93 -3.33 -33.39
CA ILE A 268 -13.72 -4.30 -34.48
C ILE A 268 -12.42 -4.00 -35.24
N GLN A 269 -12.08 -2.72 -35.46
CA GLN A 269 -10.81 -2.33 -36.09
C GLN A 269 -9.57 -2.66 -35.26
N ARG A 270 -9.70 -2.86 -33.94
CA ARG A 270 -8.58 -3.19 -33.05
C ARG A 270 -8.30 -4.69 -32.94
N LEU A 271 -9.19 -5.54 -33.47
CA LEU A 271 -9.00 -6.99 -33.51
C LEU A 271 -7.68 -7.30 -34.27
N GLY A 272 -6.88 -8.24 -33.79
CA GLY A 272 -5.60 -8.68 -34.39
C GLY A 272 -4.46 -7.67 -34.55
N ASN A 273 -4.49 -6.53 -33.85
CA ASN A 273 -3.29 -5.71 -33.61
C ASN A 273 -2.59 -6.08 -32.27
N ARG A 274 -2.72 -7.34 -31.82
CA ARG A 274 -2.10 -7.85 -30.59
C ARG A 274 -0.86 -8.67 -30.87
#